data_AF-A0A428X834-F1
#
_entry.id   AF-A0A428X834-F1
#
_cell.length_a   1.000
_cell.length_b   1.000
_cell.length_c   1.000
_cell.angle_alpha   90.00
_cell.angle_beta   90.00
_cell.angle_gamma   90.00
#
_symmetry.space_group_name_H-M   'P 1'
#
loop_
_entity.id
_entity.type
_entity.pdbx_description
1 polymer ?
#
loop_
_entity_poly.entity_id
_entity_poly.type
_entity_poly.pdbx_seq_one_letter_code
_entity_poly.pdbx_strand_id
1 'polypeptide(L)'
;MLVLKSGRDRGLTDNPRIAELHRPPDHVAIKYARLEKLARAARTPGPRAEPAPHHRNPRHIQGKYIVSVLDVAIPQEVAARVGATNVMLLDGCLGCTLTDEQVETLRADPDVDYITDDAVLDLR
;
A
#
# COMPACT_ATOMS: atom_id res chain seq x y z
N MET A 1 -55.60 -33.50 1.76
CA MET A 1 -54.19 -33.94 1.82
C MET A 1 -53.46 -33.30 0.62
N LEU A 2 -52.75 -32.21 0.86
CA LEU A 2 -51.96 -31.50 -0.16
C LEU A 2 -50.59 -32.18 -0.28
N VAL A 3 -50.19 -32.60 -1.48
CA VAL A 3 -48.80 -32.96 -1.78
C VAL A 3 -48.27 -31.93 -2.78
N LEU A 4 -47.48 -31.00 -2.27
CA LEU A 4 -46.77 -29.99 -3.05
C LEU A 4 -45.59 -30.66 -3.77
N LYS A 5 -45.58 -30.58 -5.10
CA LYS A 5 -44.41 -30.86 -5.94
C LYS A 5 -43.31 -29.84 -5.61
N SER A 6 -42.18 -30.27 -5.06
CA SER A 6 -40.98 -29.45 -4.99
C SER A 6 -40.31 -29.43 -6.37
N GLY A 7 -40.32 -28.26 -7.00
CA GLY A 7 -39.60 -27.98 -8.23
C GLY A 7 -38.49 -26.97 -7.98
N ARG A 8 -37.28 -27.33 -8.43
CA ARG A 8 -36.14 -26.47 -8.82
C ARG A 8 -35.29 -25.86 -7.70
N ASP A 9 -34.21 -26.58 -7.38
CA ASP A 9 -32.91 -26.00 -7.08
C ASP A 9 -32.32 -25.37 -8.36
N ARG A 10 -32.46 -24.05 -8.51
CA ARG A 10 -31.59 -23.25 -9.38
C ARG A 10 -31.23 -21.94 -8.68
N GLY A 11 -30.00 -21.90 -8.18
CA GLY A 11 -29.11 -20.73 -8.14
C GLY A 11 -29.66 -19.44 -7.56
N LEU A 12 -29.47 -19.22 -6.26
CA LEU A 12 -29.53 -17.89 -5.66
C LEU A 12 -28.46 -16.92 -6.21
N THR A 13 -27.48 -17.45 -6.96
CA THR A 13 -26.29 -16.74 -7.46
C THR A 13 -26.42 -16.22 -8.90
N ASP A 14 -27.45 -16.62 -9.65
CA ASP A 14 -27.62 -16.22 -11.06
C ASP A 14 -28.49 -14.96 -11.24
N ASN A 15 -28.74 -14.22 -10.15
CA ASN A 15 -29.55 -13.01 -10.20
C ASN A 15 -28.69 -11.81 -10.60
N PRO A 16 -28.88 -11.20 -11.80
CA PRO A 16 -28.06 -10.08 -12.27
C PRO A 16 -28.10 -8.87 -11.34
N ARG A 17 -29.13 -8.76 -10.50
CA ARG A 17 -29.26 -7.74 -9.45
C ARG A 17 -28.21 -7.87 -8.34
N ILE A 18 -27.68 -9.06 -8.07
CA ILE A 18 -26.62 -9.27 -7.09
C ILE A 18 -25.27 -8.79 -7.63
N ALA A 19 -25.02 -8.98 -8.93
CA ALA A 19 -23.83 -8.43 -9.60
C ALA A 19 -23.82 -6.89 -9.60
N GLU A 20 -24.99 -6.25 -9.76
CA GLU A 20 -25.14 -4.79 -9.69
C GLU A 20 -24.91 -4.22 -8.27
N LEU A 21 -25.17 -4.99 -7.21
CA LEU A 21 -24.97 -4.56 -5.83
C LEU A 21 -23.49 -4.52 -5.38
N HIS A 22 -22.58 -5.14 -6.14
CA HIS A 22 -21.16 -5.15 -5.81
C HIS A 22 -20.44 -3.83 -6.12
N ARG A 23 -21.00 -2.99 -7.01
CA ARG A 23 -20.44 -1.67 -7.32
C ARG A 23 -21.26 -0.59 -6.64
N PRO A 24 -20.65 0.27 -5.80
CA PRO A 24 -21.38 1.39 -5.23
C PRO A 24 -21.91 2.28 -6.36
N PRO A 25 -23.13 2.85 -6.22
CA PRO A 25 -23.69 3.77 -7.19
C PRO A 25 -22.72 4.93 -7.50
N ASP A 26 -22.71 5.42 -8.75
CA ASP A 26 -21.72 6.40 -9.22
C ASP A 26 -21.61 7.63 -8.32
N HIS A 27 -22.75 8.17 -7.88
CA HIS A 27 -22.78 9.34 -6.99
C HIS A 27 -22.12 9.09 -5.62
N VAL A 28 -22.09 7.84 -5.16
CA VAL A 28 -21.39 7.40 -3.95
C VAL A 28 -19.90 7.24 -4.23
N ALA A 29 -19.53 6.58 -5.34
CA ALA A 29 -18.13 6.45 -5.76
C ALA A 29 -17.45 7.82 -5.94
N ILE A 30 -18.15 8.80 -6.52
CA ILE A 30 -17.68 10.18 -6.68
C ILE A 30 -17.45 10.85 -5.31
N LYS A 31 -18.33 10.64 -4.33
CA LYS A 31 -18.16 11.16 -2.97
C LYS A 31 -16.96 10.54 -2.29
N TYR A 32 -16.76 9.23 -2.42
CA TYR A 32 -15.59 8.54 -1.87
C TYR A 32 -14.29 9.05 -2.50
N ALA A 33 -14.22 9.15 -3.83
CA ALA A 33 -13.05 9.70 -4.51
C ALA A 33 -12.73 11.14 -4.08
N ARG A 34 -13.77 11.97 -3.85
CA ARG A 34 -13.60 13.32 -3.31
C ARG A 34 -13.05 13.31 -1.89
N LEU A 35 -13.57 12.45 -1.03
CA LEU A 35 -13.10 12.31 0.35
C LEU A 35 -11.66 11.79 0.41
N GLU A 36 -11.31 10.83 -0.43
CA GLU A 36 -9.94 10.31 -0.57
C GLU A 36 -8.98 11.41 -1.02
N LYS A 37 -9.37 12.21 -2.03
CA LYS A 37 -8.60 13.38 -2.47
C LYS A 37 -8.42 14.40 -1.36
N LEU A 38 -9.46 14.69 -0.57
CA LEU A 38 -9.38 15.60 0.56
C LEU A 38 -8.50 15.05 1.69
N ALA A 39 -8.61 13.76 1.99
CA ALA A 39 -7.77 13.09 2.98
C ALA A 39 -6.29 13.11 2.55
N ARG A 40 -6.00 12.86 1.28
CA ARG A 40 -4.65 12.98 0.73
C ARG A 40 -4.13 14.41 0.78
N ALA A 41 -4.96 15.40 0.43
CA ALA A 41 -4.57 16.81 0.52
C ALA A 41 -4.32 17.27 1.97
N ALA A 42 -5.09 16.75 2.93
CA ALA A 42 -4.87 16.99 4.35
C ALA A 42 -3.59 16.32 4.89
N ARG A 43 -3.18 15.19 4.29
CA ARG A 43 -1.86 14.56 4.50
C ARG A 43 -0.79 15.25 3.67
N THR A 44 -0.63 16.55 3.85
CA THR A 44 0.61 17.22 3.44
C THR A 44 1.52 17.27 4.67
N PRO A 45 2.26 16.20 4.97
CA PRO A 45 3.20 16.23 6.08
C PRO A 45 4.26 17.31 5.78
N GLY A 46 4.54 18.14 6.78
CA GLY A 46 5.57 19.17 6.68
C GLY A 46 6.96 18.55 6.49
N PRO A 47 7.98 19.34 6.09
CA PRO A 47 9.33 18.83 5.96
C PRO A 47 9.80 18.24 7.30
N ARG A 48 10.47 17.08 7.23
CA ARG A 48 11.03 16.43 8.41
C ARG A 48 12.20 17.26 8.96
N ALA A 49 12.26 17.42 10.28
CA ALA A 49 13.31 18.21 10.93
C ALA A 49 14.69 17.53 10.87
N GLU A 50 14.72 16.20 10.98
CA GLU A 50 15.92 15.38 10.92
C GLU A 50 15.73 14.23 9.94
N PRO A 51 16.75 13.83 9.16
CA PRO A 51 16.62 12.70 8.25
C PRO A 51 16.25 11.40 8.97
N ALA A 52 15.40 10.57 8.36
CA ALA A 52 15.10 9.24 8.85
C ALA A 52 16.40 8.40 8.99
N PRO A 53 16.51 7.56 10.03
CA PRO A 53 17.66 6.68 10.20
C PRO A 53 17.86 5.75 9.01
N HIS A 54 19.13 5.49 8.69
CA HIS A 54 19.53 4.45 7.74
C HIS A 54 20.36 3.39 8.45
N HIS A 55 19.77 2.22 8.66
CA HIS A 55 20.45 1.06 9.21
C HIS A 55 21.19 0.30 8.11
N ARG A 56 22.51 0.49 8.07
CA ARG A 56 23.39 -0.16 7.09
C ARG A 56 23.75 -1.58 7.52
N ASN A 57 23.76 -2.52 6.57
CA ASN A 57 24.18 -3.90 6.81
C ASN A 57 25.45 -4.23 6.00
N PRO A 58 26.54 -4.72 6.63
CA PRO A 58 27.75 -5.13 5.89
C PRO A 58 27.52 -6.21 4.83
N ARG A 59 26.43 -7.00 4.96
CA ARG A 59 26.04 -8.05 4.00
C ARG A 59 24.86 -7.62 3.12
N HIS A 60 24.69 -6.31 2.93
CA HIS A 60 23.59 -5.79 2.13
C HIS A 60 23.67 -6.23 0.67
N ILE A 61 22.50 -6.34 0.06
CA ILE A 61 22.35 -6.48 -1.38
C ILE A 61 22.30 -5.07 -1.97
N GLN A 62 23.32 -4.69 -2.74
CA GLN A 62 23.42 -3.35 -3.30
C GLN A 62 22.15 -2.95 -4.05
N GLY A 63 21.65 -1.75 -3.75
CA GLY A 63 20.45 -1.19 -4.37
C GLY A 63 19.13 -1.74 -3.84
N LYS A 64 19.12 -2.70 -2.91
CA LYS A 64 17.89 -3.21 -2.28
C LYS A 64 17.73 -2.72 -0.86
N TYR A 65 16.52 -2.26 -0.56
CA TYR A 65 16.20 -1.61 0.71
C TYR A 65 14.82 -2.04 1.19
N ILE A 66 14.67 -2.07 2.51
CA ILE A 66 13.37 -2.11 3.18
C ILE A 66 13.13 -0.71 3.76
N VAL A 67 12.03 -0.09 3.36
CA VAL A 67 11.61 1.23 3.81
C VAL A 67 10.41 1.06 4.73
N SER A 68 10.61 1.39 6.01
CA SER A 68 9.54 1.46 7.00
C SER A 68 8.85 2.80 6.91
N VAL A 69 7.53 2.81 6.92
CA VAL A 69 6.71 4.03 6.86
C VAL A 69 5.89 4.17 8.12
N LEU A 70 5.54 5.41 8.48
CA LEU A 70 4.67 5.68 9.61
C LEU A 70 3.26 5.10 9.38
N ASP A 71 2.54 4.73 10.44
CA ASP A 71 1.19 4.13 10.36
C ASP A 71 0.17 4.95 9.55
N VAL A 72 0.37 6.26 9.49
CA VAL A 72 -0.51 7.20 8.76
C VAL A 72 -0.18 7.31 7.27
N ALA A 73 0.96 6.76 6.85
CA ALA A 73 1.45 6.81 5.48
C ALA A 73 0.93 5.65 4.64
N ILE A 74 0.97 5.82 3.32
CA ILE A 74 0.60 4.78 2.35
C ILE A 74 1.89 4.36 1.64
N PRO A 75 2.42 3.14 1.88
CA PRO A 75 3.71 2.69 1.34
C PRO A 75 3.85 2.88 -0.17
N GLN A 76 2.77 2.61 -0.92
CA GLN A 76 2.74 2.74 -2.38
C GLN A 76 2.96 4.19 -2.82
N GLU A 77 2.43 5.17 -2.09
CA GLU A 77 2.60 6.59 -2.40
C GLU A 77 4.03 7.03 -2.13
N VAL A 78 4.61 6.60 -1.01
CA VAL A 78 6.01 6.88 -0.64
C VAL A 78 6.96 6.34 -1.72
N ALA A 79 6.77 5.09 -2.15
CA ALA A 79 7.55 4.49 -3.24
C ALA A 79 7.41 5.27 -4.56
N ALA A 80 6.21 5.75 -4.87
CA ALA A 80 5.95 6.50 -6.10
C ALA A 80 6.62 7.88 -6.14
N ARG A 81 6.80 8.56 -4.99
CA ARG A 81 7.44 9.90 -4.92
C ARG A 81 8.86 9.92 -5.47
N VAL A 82 9.60 8.84 -5.26
CA VAL A 82 10.99 8.71 -5.73
C VAL A 82 11.13 7.83 -6.98
N GLY A 83 10.03 7.24 -7.46
CA GLY A 83 10.07 6.31 -8.59
C GLY A 83 10.82 5.01 -8.25
N ALA A 84 10.58 4.44 -7.07
CA ALA A 84 11.19 3.18 -6.66
C ALA A 84 10.78 2.03 -7.59
N THR A 85 11.68 1.06 -7.79
CA THR A 85 11.44 -0.12 -8.65
C THR A 85 11.41 -1.41 -7.83
N ASN A 86 10.91 -2.51 -8.41
CA ASN A 86 10.78 -3.80 -7.73
C ASN A 86 10.07 -3.72 -6.37
N VAL A 87 9.01 -2.93 -6.29
CA VAL A 87 8.30 -2.66 -5.03
C VAL A 87 7.50 -3.88 -4.61
N MET A 88 7.78 -4.38 -3.42
CA MET A 88 7.04 -5.43 -2.72
C MET A 88 6.49 -4.87 -1.42
N LEU A 89 5.18 -4.98 -1.24
CA LEU A 89 4.51 -4.50 -0.04
C LEU A 89 4.63 -5.53 1.08
N LEU A 90 5.00 -5.04 2.26
CA LEU A 90 5.12 -5.79 3.49
C LEU A 90 4.20 -5.13 4.53
N ASP A 91 3.90 -5.82 5.62
CA ASP A 91 3.10 -5.22 6.68
C ASP A 91 3.87 -4.05 7.33
N GLY A 92 3.35 -2.82 7.19
CA GLY A 92 3.98 -1.59 7.68
C GLY A 92 5.23 -1.10 6.94
N CYS A 93 5.69 -1.80 5.89
CA CYS A 93 6.90 -1.42 5.16
C CYS A 93 6.85 -1.84 3.67
N LEU A 94 7.88 -1.48 2.92
CA LEU A 94 8.04 -1.91 1.52
C LEU A 94 9.48 -2.30 1.25
N GLY A 95 9.66 -3.43 0.56
CA GLY A 95 10.93 -3.79 -0.07
C GLY A 95 11.01 -3.18 -1.46
N CYS A 96 12.11 -2.55 -1.85
CA CYS A 96 12.27 -1.95 -3.16
C CYS A 96 13.73 -1.82 -3.61
N THR A 97 13.90 -1.43 -4.86
CA THR A 97 15.18 -1.03 -5.43
C THR A 97 15.27 0.49 -5.53
N LEU A 98 16.35 1.07 -4.99
CA LEU A 98 16.60 2.51 -4.94
C LEU A 98 18.06 2.84 -5.33
N THR A 99 18.26 4.03 -5.90
CA THR A 99 19.56 4.69 -6.00
C THR A 99 19.91 5.41 -4.69
N ASP A 100 21.18 5.75 -4.49
CA ASP A 100 21.61 6.49 -3.29
C ASP A 100 20.91 7.86 -3.17
N GLU A 101 20.66 8.54 -4.30
CA GLU A 101 19.89 9.81 -4.32
C GLU A 101 18.44 9.60 -3.89
N GLN A 102 17.80 8.50 -4.32
CA GLN A 102 16.44 8.16 -3.91
C GLN A 102 16.38 7.79 -2.43
N VAL A 103 17.41 7.12 -1.90
CA VAL A 103 17.53 6.84 -0.46
C VAL A 103 17.58 8.14 0.32
N GLU A 104 18.46 9.08 -0.03
CA GLU A 104 18.54 10.36 0.68
C GLU A 104 17.26 11.19 0.55
N THR A 105 16.59 11.14 -0.60
CA THR A 105 15.28 11.75 -0.79
C THR A 105 14.24 11.16 0.16
N LEU A 106 14.18 9.82 0.29
CA LEU A 106 13.26 9.15 1.22
C LEU A 106 13.64 9.40 2.69
N ARG A 107 14.91 9.59 3.02
CA ARG A 107 15.30 9.96 4.39
C ARG A 107 14.78 11.34 4.78
N ALA A 108 14.61 12.25 3.83
CA ALA A 108 13.98 13.55 4.07
C ALA A 108 12.45 13.49 4.08
N ASP A 109 11.85 12.36 3.66
CA ASP A 109 10.40 12.21 3.58
C ASP A 109 9.81 12.07 5.00
N PRO A 110 8.85 12.92 5.38
CA PRO A 110 8.25 12.88 6.71
C PRO A 110 7.39 11.64 6.98
N ASP A 111 6.98 10.91 5.95
CA ASP A 111 6.22 9.66 6.08
C ASP A 111 7.12 8.43 6.28
N VAL A 112 8.44 8.58 6.13
CA VAL A 112 9.41 7.49 6.33
C VAL A 112 9.85 7.47 7.80
N ASP A 113 9.73 6.29 8.40
CA ASP A 113 10.18 6.04 9.77
C ASP A 113 11.68 5.75 9.81
N TYR A 114 12.12 4.73 9.05
CA TYR A 114 13.52 4.40 8.85
C TYR A 114 13.72 3.60 7.55
N ILE A 115 14.97 3.53 7.10
CA ILE A 115 15.42 2.70 5.98
C ILE A 115 16.43 1.69 6.49
N THR A 116 16.32 0.43 6.06
CA THR A 116 17.37 -0.57 6.26
C THR A 116 17.80 -1.15 4.93
N ASP A 117 19.08 -1.48 4.83
CA ASP A 117 19.58 -2.29 3.74
C ASP A 117 18.91 -3.68 3.77
N ASP A 118 18.49 -4.18 2.61
CA ASP A 118 18.08 -5.58 2.47
C ASP A 118 19.34 -6.47 2.46
N ALA A 119 19.27 -7.66 3.04
CA ALA A 119 20.42 -8.53 3.22
C ALA A 119 20.04 -10.01 3.15
N VAL A 120 20.97 -10.83 2.66
CA VAL A 120 20.79 -12.29 2.70
C VAL A 120 21.01 -12.78 4.13
N LEU A 121 19.98 -13.39 4.70
CA LEU A 121 20.07 -14.11 5.96
C LEU A 121 20.58 -15.54 5.70
N ASP A 122 21.76 -15.86 6.20
CA ASP A 122 22.30 -17.21 6.20
C ASP A 122 21.69 -17.97 7.38
N LEU A 123 20.66 -18.80 7.12
CA LEU A 123 20.06 -19.69 8.10
C LEU A 123 20.94 -20.94 8.21
N ARG A 124 21.86 -20.93 9.17
CA ARG A 124 22.66 -22.10 9.54
C ARG A 124 22.00 -22.91 10.64
#